data_AF-A0A3M1JJ79-F1
#
_entry.id   AF-A0A3M1JJ79-F1
#
_cell.length_a   1.000
_cell.length_b   1.000
_cell.length_c   1.000
_cell.angle_alpha   90.00
_cell.angle_beta   90.00
_cell.angle_gamma   90.00
#
_symmetry.space_group_name_H-M   'P 1'
#
loop_
_entity.id
_entity.type
_entity.pdbx_description
1 polymer ?
#
loop_
_entity_poly.entity_id
_entity_poly.type
_entity_poly.pdbx_seq_one_letter_code
_entity_poly.pdbx_strand_id
1 'polypeptide(L)'
;MAEEEKQNTQEAHQNEEHSGHSEKDASKEEPKEEMSKASEKKSEKKPARKKASAKKKSRKRAGSHSRSEPKPAKKARKKKKQTATILGVVALLIIIALAAIVIYFSKTASVSVTPQKESSDVAAFVNGKPITLEELEERYSQLPDIYKSMVKRQDLLSQMISEELLLQAADREGITVSDDEVNNYLENLFAKSGLSEQEINARLDEAGITREDLALMYKKQLKVAKLLNKTVFASIEVTEEEIEKFYNDNKESAYTAKEGQIRARHILVNSSEEAEEIISELKNGADFAELAKERSIGPSAVNGGELGFFGKGQMVKEFEDAAFALEPGEISEPVQTQYGWHVIQRLPDVVPLDDVREQIKQALMAQKQQEAFDNYLVQLNQEAKIVVLYKEPSQPGKYNECIAKYNVTPETVIFYHADWCPHCKKMKPIVQKLEGEGYKFLWSETSKQENTDIIKDCFADVVESGVPEFICANSGELKVGEMTEEALREFADRCAGKQNQ
;
A
#
# COMPACT_ATOMS: atom_id res chain seq x y z
N MET A 1 1.87 -27.61 -48.34
CA MET A 1 0.68 -26.91 -47.80
C MET A 1 1.23 -25.74 -47.00
N ALA A 2 1.69 -24.64 -47.59
CA ALA A 2 1.08 -23.79 -48.62
C ALA A 2 -0.24 -23.15 -48.15
N GLU A 3 -0.31 -21.82 -48.36
CA GLU A 3 -1.49 -20.93 -48.38
C GLU A 3 -2.10 -20.58 -47.00
N GLU A 4 -2.37 -19.33 -46.60
CA GLU A 4 -2.57 -17.99 -47.21
C GLU A 4 -2.21 -16.92 -46.14
N GLU A 5 -1.36 -15.91 -46.38
CA GLU A 5 -1.63 -14.57 -46.97
C GLU A 5 -2.68 -13.73 -46.22
N LYS A 6 -2.24 -12.68 -45.49
CA LYS A 6 -2.02 -11.28 -45.95
C LYS A 6 -3.32 -10.53 -46.26
N GLN A 7 -3.58 -9.48 -45.49
CA GLN A 7 -3.93 -8.12 -45.94
C GLN A 7 -4.26 -7.26 -44.71
N ASN A 8 -3.50 -6.19 -44.47
CA ASN A 8 -3.99 -4.82 -44.66
C ASN A 8 -2.99 -3.81 -44.05
N THR A 9 -2.16 -3.21 -44.90
CA THR A 9 -1.39 -2.00 -44.62
C THR A 9 -1.30 -1.19 -45.91
N GLN A 10 -1.41 0.13 -45.76
CA GLN A 10 -1.10 1.23 -46.69
C GLN A 10 -2.16 1.66 -47.71
N GLU A 11 -2.66 2.87 -47.50
CA GLU A 11 -2.81 4.00 -48.45
C GLU A 11 -3.24 5.22 -47.59
N ALA A 12 -2.79 6.47 -47.75
CA ALA A 12 -1.99 7.11 -48.77
C ALA A 12 -1.31 8.38 -48.19
N HIS A 13 -0.16 8.71 -48.76
CA HIS A 13 0.56 9.97 -48.62
C HIS A 13 0.15 10.94 -49.76
N GLN A 14 0.40 12.23 -49.54
CA GLN A 14 0.51 13.37 -50.49
C GLN A 14 -0.73 14.26 -50.71
N ASN A 15 -0.63 15.49 -50.22
CA ASN A 15 -0.56 16.66 -51.10
C ASN A 15 0.11 17.85 -50.39
N GLU A 16 1.09 18.42 -51.08
CA GLU A 16 1.87 19.62 -50.76
C GLU A 16 1.24 20.88 -51.39
N GLU A 17 1.66 22.03 -50.86
CA GLU A 17 1.68 23.37 -51.48
C GLU A 17 0.34 24.16 -51.68
N HIS A 18 0.19 25.33 -51.04
CA HIS A 18 0.68 26.66 -51.51
C HIS A 18 -0.01 27.85 -50.78
N SER A 19 0.74 28.96 -50.66
CA SER A 19 0.36 30.35 -50.25
C SER A 19 0.10 30.61 -48.74
N GLY A 20 0.62 31.63 -48.06
CA GLY A 20 1.32 32.86 -48.48
C GLY A 20 0.51 34.11 -48.14
N HIS A 21 1.07 35.00 -47.29
CA HIS A 21 0.60 36.35 -46.88
C HIS A 21 -0.61 36.42 -45.92
N SER A 22 -0.72 37.34 -44.95
CA SER A 22 0.02 38.56 -44.61
C SER A 22 -0.24 38.98 -43.16
N GLU A 23 0.71 39.72 -42.58
CA GLU A 23 0.59 40.56 -41.38
C GLU A 23 -0.66 41.47 -41.40
N LYS A 24 -1.22 41.77 -40.20
CA LYS A 24 -1.42 43.16 -39.75
C LYS A 24 -1.88 43.28 -38.29
N ASP A 25 -1.34 44.35 -37.71
CA ASP A 25 -1.45 44.91 -36.37
C ASP A 25 -2.86 45.25 -35.84
N ALA A 26 -2.81 45.63 -34.54
CA ALA A 26 -3.67 46.55 -33.77
C ALA A 26 -4.56 45.84 -32.73
N SER A 27 -4.17 45.77 -31.46
CA SER A 27 -4.08 46.82 -30.42
C SER A 27 -5.43 47.22 -29.79
N LYS A 28 -5.45 47.14 -28.45
CA LYS A 28 -6.28 47.89 -27.48
C LYS A 28 -7.77 47.56 -27.41
N GLU A 29 -8.24 47.15 -26.24
CA GLU A 29 -8.84 48.05 -25.23
C GLU A 29 -9.14 47.30 -23.92
N GLU A 30 -8.63 47.83 -22.80
CA GLU A 30 -9.19 47.62 -21.47
C GLU A 30 -10.56 48.32 -21.36
N PRO A 31 -11.36 47.99 -20.34
CA PRO A 31 -11.58 49.04 -19.36
C PRO A 31 -11.50 48.60 -17.90
N LYS A 32 -10.84 49.45 -17.09
CA LYS A 32 -11.13 49.75 -15.67
C LYS A 32 -12.58 50.26 -15.59
N GLU A 33 -13.36 50.24 -14.52
CA GLU A 33 -13.15 50.42 -13.09
C GLU A 33 -14.58 50.34 -12.51
N GLU A 34 -14.82 49.78 -11.32
CA GLU A 34 -15.67 50.48 -10.32
C GLU A 34 -15.65 49.79 -8.95
N MET A 35 -15.04 50.52 -8.01
CA MET A 35 -15.24 50.36 -6.58
C MET A 35 -16.66 50.82 -6.20
N SER A 36 -17.32 50.09 -5.30
CA SER A 36 -18.28 50.71 -4.39
C SER A 36 -18.07 50.23 -2.95
N LYS A 37 -17.81 51.21 -2.08
CA LYS A 37 -17.84 51.12 -0.62
C LYS A 37 -19.25 51.46 -0.14
N ALA A 38 -19.77 50.70 0.82
CA ALA A 38 -20.68 51.11 1.91
C ALA A 38 -21.15 49.82 2.60
N SER A 39 -21.32 49.69 3.91
CA SER A 39 -21.31 50.64 5.02
C SER A 39 -21.37 49.82 6.32
N GLU A 40 -20.69 50.31 7.35
CA GLU A 40 -20.84 49.91 8.74
C GLU A 40 -22.31 49.98 9.22
N LYS A 41 -22.73 49.03 10.06
CA LYS A 41 -23.70 49.31 11.13
C LYS A 41 -23.35 48.56 12.42
N LYS A 42 -22.93 49.35 13.39
CA LYS A 42 -22.92 49.06 14.83
C LYS A 42 -24.35 48.87 15.36
N SER A 43 -24.53 47.95 16.30
CA SER A 43 -25.44 48.07 17.45
C SER A 43 -24.96 47.11 18.54
N GLU A 44 -24.13 47.58 19.47
CA GLU A 44 -24.51 47.96 20.84
C GLU A 44 -24.98 46.82 21.76
N LYS A 45 -24.12 46.55 22.75
CA LYS A 45 -24.35 45.81 24.00
C LYS A 45 -25.39 46.53 24.87
N LYS A 46 -26.19 45.78 25.64
CA LYS A 46 -26.14 45.83 27.13
C LYS A 46 -26.96 44.71 27.81
N PRO A 47 -26.63 44.38 29.08
CA PRO A 47 -26.96 43.11 29.72
C PRO A 47 -28.06 43.21 30.79
N ALA A 48 -28.62 42.06 31.20
CA ALA A 48 -29.46 41.98 32.39
C ALA A 48 -29.07 40.80 33.32
N ARG A 49 -28.56 41.23 34.48
CA ARG A 49 -28.41 40.61 35.82
C ARG A 49 -29.10 39.26 36.13
N LYS A 50 -28.27 38.39 36.72
CA LYS A 50 -28.44 37.61 37.98
C LYS A 50 -29.78 37.69 38.70
N LYS A 51 -30.28 36.53 39.14
CA LYS A 51 -30.63 36.28 40.56
C LYS A 51 -30.68 34.78 40.88
N ALA A 52 -29.83 34.39 41.83
CA ALA A 52 -29.94 33.18 42.62
C ALA A 52 -30.95 33.40 43.75
N SER A 53 -31.68 32.35 44.16
CA SER A 53 -32.31 32.30 45.47
C SER A 53 -32.46 30.86 45.94
N ALA A 54 -31.75 30.54 47.02
CA ALA A 54 -31.94 29.38 47.88
C ALA A 54 -32.87 29.74 49.06
N LYS A 55 -33.76 28.82 49.46
CA LYS A 55 -34.32 28.68 50.82
C LYS A 55 -35.03 27.30 50.89
N LYS A 56 -34.47 26.27 51.54
CA LYS A 56 -34.41 25.93 52.99
C LYS A 56 -35.76 25.46 53.61
N LYS A 57 -35.84 24.14 53.80
CA LYS A 57 -36.36 23.33 54.93
C LYS A 57 -37.80 23.53 55.46
N SER A 58 -38.53 22.40 55.53
CA SER A 58 -39.15 21.94 56.78
C SER A 58 -39.40 20.42 56.79
N ARG A 59 -39.06 19.79 57.92
CA ARG A 59 -39.23 18.36 58.28
C ARG A 59 -40.68 18.07 58.72
N LYS A 60 -41.14 16.81 58.55
CA LYS A 60 -41.84 16.04 59.61
C LYS A 60 -41.76 14.51 59.35
N ARG A 61 -41.47 13.80 60.45
CA ARG A 61 -41.47 12.34 60.75
C ARG A 61 -42.87 11.72 60.50
N ALA A 62 -43.15 10.42 60.45
CA ALA A 62 -42.44 9.13 60.57
C ALA A 62 -43.40 8.03 60.04
N GLY A 63 -42.88 6.85 59.69
CA GLY A 63 -43.69 5.66 59.37
C GLY A 63 -42.84 4.54 58.80
N SER A 64 -42.29 3.72 59.67
CA SER A 64 -41.50 2.52 59.40
C SER A 64 -42.35 1.38 58.80
N HIS A 65 -41.84 0.66 57.79
CA HIS A 65 -41.81 -0.82 57.74
C HIS A 65 -40.93 -1.32 56.57
N SER A 66 -39.80 -1.95 56.95
CA SER A 66 -39.11 -3.12 56.36
C SER A 66 -39.21 -3.40 54.84
N ARG A 67 -38.08 -3.34 54.11
CA ARG A 67 -37.37 -4.52 53.54
C ARG A 67 -36.06 -4.13 52.80
N SER A 68 -34.95 -4.73 53.23
CA SER A 68 -33.68 -5.05 52.52
C SER A 68 -33.19 -4.19 51.33
N GLU A 69 -32.10 -3.46 51.53
CA GLU A 69 -31.21 -2.95 50.45
C GLU A 69 -30.33 -4.07 49.86
N PRO A 70 -30.01 -3.99 48.55
CA PRO A 70 -28.65 -4.27 48.10
C PRO A 70 -28.01 -3.02 47.44
N LYS A 71 -26.70 -2.88 47.71
CA LYS A 71 -25.77 -1.79 47.36
C LYS A 71 -25.82 -1.36 45.87
N PRO A 72 -25.49 -0.09 45.54
CA PRO A 72 -25.38 0.35 44.15
C PRO A 72 -24.08 -0.17 43.51
N ALA A 73 -24.23 -0.94 42.43
CA ALA A 73 -23.12 -1.39 41.61
C ALA A 73 -22.55 -0.22 40.79
N LYS A 74 -21.38 0.28 41.20
CA LYS A 74 -20.51 1.13 40.39
C LYS A 74 -19.93 0.34 39.21
N LYS A 75 -20.63 0.23 38.08
CA LYS A 75 -20.00 -0.22 36.80
C LYS A 75 -20.72 0.37 35.58
N ALA A 76 -20.34 1.59 35.19
CA ALA A 76 -20.53 2.09 33.82
C ALA A 76 -19.57 3.25 33.53
N ARG A 77 -18.25 3.00 33.58
CA ARG A 77 -17.24 3.94 33.07
C ARG A 77 -15.99 3.29 32.46
N LYS A 78 -16.04 1.97 32.21
CA LYS A 78 -14.89 1.19 31.69
C LYS A 78 -14.92 0.93 30.18
N LYS A 79 -16.04 1.13 29.47
CA LYS A 79 -16.14 0.79 28.03
C LYS A 79 -15.47 1.80 27.09
N LYS A 80 -15.29 3.07 27.49
CA LYS A 80 -14.58 4.09 26.68
C LYS A 80 -13.06 3.85 26.57
N LYS A 81 -12.44 3.09 27.49
CA LYS A 81 -11.03 2.72 27.39
C LYS A 81 -10.82 1.53 26.45
N GLN A 82 -11.68 0.51 26.49
CA GLN A 82 -11.47 -0.72 25.74
C GLN A 82 -11.47 -0.53 24.22
N THR A 83 -12.32 0.35 23.68
CA THR A 83 -12.35 0.62 22.22
C THR A 83 -11.14 1.44 21.75
N ALA A 84 -10.67 2.40 22.55
CA ALA A 84 -9.44 3.13 22.27
C ALA A 84 -8.20 2.23 22.36
N THR A 85 -8.17 1.27 23.29
CA THR A 85 -7.10 0.27 23.37
C THR A 85 -7.13 -0.69 22.17
N ILE A 86 -8.29 -1.11 21.68
CA ILE A 86 -8.41 -1.98 20.50
C ILE A 86 -7.97 -1.23 19.23
N LEU A 87 -8.40 0.02 19.03
CA LEU A 87 -7.99 0.83 17.87
C LEU A 87 -6.49 1.15 17.90
N GLY A 88 -5.96 1.46 19.07
CA GLY A 88 -4.53 1.68 19.30
C GLY A 88 -3.68 0.42 19.10
N VAL A 89 -4.20 -0.74 19.52
CA VAL A 89 -3.58 -2.05 19.25
C VAL A 89 -3.64 -2.38 17.77
N VAL A 90 -4.73 -2.10 17.04
CA VAL A 90 -4.81 -2.32 15.58
C VAL A 90 -3.88 -1.36 14.83
N ALA A 91 -3.82 -0.08 15.21
CA ALA A 91 -2.90 0.89 14.62
C ALA A 91 -1.43 0.50 14.90
N LEU A 92 -1.07 0.09 16.13
CA LEU A 92 0.27 -0.43 16.39
C LEU A 92 0.50 -1.78 15.71
N LEU A 93 -0.51 -2.64 15.54
CA LEU A 93 -0.37 -3.89 14.78
C LEU A 93 -0.19 -3.63 13.28
N ILE A 94 -0.73 -2.54 12.73
CA ILE A 94 -0.48 -2.11 11.34
C ILE A 94 0.90 -1.45 11.24
N ILE A 95 1.30 -0.64 12.23
CA ILE A 95 2.64 -0.03 12.29
C ILE A 95 3.72 -1.08 12.55
N ILE A 96 3.45 -2.06 13.40
CA ILE A 96 4.28 -3.25 13.63
C ILE A 96 4.13 -4.22 12.48
N ALA A 97 3.02 -4.32 11.74
CA ALA A 97 2.98 -5.14 10.53
C ALA A 97 3.78 -4.48 9.41
N LEU A 98 3.72 -3.16 9.25
CA LEU A 98 4.54 -2.41 8.31
C LEU A 98 6.01 -2.38 8.75
N ALA A 99 6.28 -2.27 10.05
CA ALA A 99 7.62 -2.39 10.59
C ALA A 99 8.09 -3.84 10.57
N ALA A 100 7.27 -4.87 10.83
CA ALA A 100 7.59 -6.30 10.82
C ALA A 100 7.62 -6.92 9.42
N ILE A 101 6.98 -6.29 8.43
CA ILE A 101 7.33 -6.41 7.00
C ILE A 101 8.72 -5.80 6.73
N VAL A 102 9.35 -5.17 7.72
CA VAL A 102 10.74 -4.70 7.70
C VAL A 102 11.52 -5.17 8.96
N ILE A 103 10.97 -6.00 9.87
CA ILE A 103 11.51 -6.34 11.24
C ILE A 103 11.14 -7.73 11.81
N TYR A 104 10.18 -8.49 11.26
CA TYR A 104 10.36 -9.96 11.22
C TYR A 104 11.64 -10.35 10.43
N PHE A 105 12.37 -9.28 10.08
CA PHE A 105 13.63 -9.01 9.51
C PHE A 105 14.83 -8.84 10.46
N SER A 106 14.83 -9.40 11.67
CA SER A 106 16.06 -9.55 12.47
C SER A 106 15.94 -10.68 13.51
N LYS A 107 16.65 -11.79 13.24
CA LYS A 107 16.96 -12.92 14.15
C LYS A 107 15.95 -14.07 14.26
N THR A 108 16.39 -15.20 13.72
CA THR A 108 16.75 -16.30 14.61
C THR A 108 18.26 -16.49 14.61
N ALA A 109 18.78 -17.06 15.71
CA ALA A 109 20.14 -17.58 15.93
C ALA A 109 21.12 -16.68 16.69
N SER A 110 21.21 -16.89 18.00
CA SER A 110 22.52 -16.97 18.65
C SER A 110 23.20 -18.27 18.21
N VAL A 111 23.96 -18.20 17.11
CA VAL A 111 24.92 -19.22 16.68
C VAL A 111 26.31 -18.68 16.93
N SER A 112 27.15 -19.50 17.56
CA SER A 112 28.54 -19.23 17.83
C SER A 112 29.27 -18.80 16.55
N VAL A 113 29.79 -17.58 16.54
CA VAL A 113 30.54 -17.02 15.40
C VAL A 113 31.81 -17.84 15.20
N THR A 114 31.78 -18.67 14.17
CA THR A 114 32.98 -19.15 13.49
C THR A 114 33.20 -18.17 12.33
N PRO A 115 34.43 -17.70 12.04
CA PRO A 115 34.63 -16.73 10.97
C PRO A 115 34.41 -17.42 9.62
N GLN A 116 33.22 -17.26 9.06
CA GLN A 116 32.83 -17.84 7.78
C GLN A 116 32.98 -16.78 6.68
N LYS A 117 34.15 -16.85 6.03
CA LYS A 117 34.48 -16.51 4.64
C LYS A 117 33.50 -15.59 3.89
N GLU A 118 33.94 -14.36 3.63
CA GLU A 118 33.33 -13.40 2.71
C GLU A 118 33.10 -14.03 1.32
N SER A 119 31.85 -14.35 1.00
CA SER A 119 31.39 -14.36 -0.39
C SER A 119 29.97 -13.79 -0.43
N SER A 120 29.85 -12.47 -0.43
CA SER A 120 28.55 -11.87 -0.73
C SER A 120 28.36 -11.91 -2.24
N ASP A 121 27.74 -12.99 -2.74
CA ASP A 121 27.21 -13.01 -4.10
C ASP A 121 26.37 -11.74 -4.31
N VAL A 122 26.63 -10.99 -5.38
CA VAL A 122 25.93 -9.73 -5.65
C VAL A 122 24.66 -10.04 -6.43
N ALA A 123 23.51 -9.56 -5.95
CA ALA A 123 22.22 -9.72 -6.62
C ALA A 123 22.00 -8.65 -7.69
N ALA A 124 22.41 -7.41 -7.44
CA ALA A 124 22.38 -6.33 -8.43
C ALA A 124 23.42 -5.24 -8.14
N PHE A 125 23.72 -4.40 -9.11
CA PHE A 125 24.40 -3.12 -8.94
C PHE A 125 23.49 -1.96 -9.34
N VAL A 126 23.45 -0.91 -8.52
CA VAL A 126 22.73 0.34 -8.79
C VAL A 126 23.73 1.49 -8.75
N ASN A 127 24.08 2.02 -9.92
CA ASN A 127 25.13 3.04 -10.09
C ASN A 127 26.48 2.65 -9.44
N GLY A 128 26.80 1.35 -9.51
CA GLY A 128 28.03 0.80 -8.94
C GLY A 128 27.93 0.41 -7.46
N LYS A 129 26.86 0.75 -6.75
CA LYS A 129 26.59 0.24 -5.40
C LYS A 129 26.01 -1.17 -5.49
N PRO A 130 26.59 -2.18 -4.82
CA PRO A 130 26.03 -3.53 -4.79
C PRO A 130 24.78 -3.60 -3.91
N ILE A 131 23.81 -4.41 -4.34
CA ILE A 131 22.78 -5.03 -3.52
C ILE A 131 23.14 -6.51 -3.45
N THR A 132 23.38 -7.04 -2.25
CA THR A 132 23.87 -8.41 -2.09
C THR A 132 22.73 -9.42 -2.11
N LEU A 133 23.06 -10.68 -2.43
CA LEU A 133 22.12 -11.80 -2.31
C LEU A 133 21.73 -12.01 -0.85
N GLU A 134 22.64 -11.76 0.09
CA GLU A 134 22.35 -11.81 1.53
C GLU A 134 21.26 -10.80 1.91
N GLU A 135 21.36 -9.54 1.46
CA GLU A 135 20.33 -8.52 1.71
C GLU A 135 18.99 -8.91 1.09
N LEU A 136 19.00 -9.52 -0.10
CA LEU A 136 17.78 -10.00 -0.76
C LEU A 136 17.14 -11.18 -0.03
N GLU A 137 17.93 -12.18 0.37
CA GLU A 137 17.45 -13.35 1.10
C GLU A 137 17.03 -13.01 2.53
N GLU A 138 17.70 -12.06 3.18
CA GLU A 138 17.20 -11.41 4.38
C GLU A 138 15.80 -10.91 4.04
N ARG A 139 15.67 -9.93 3.15
CA ARG A 139 14.40 -9.26 2.91
C ARG A 139 13.28 -10.24 2.53
N TYR A 140 13.60 -11.30 1.80
CA TYR A 140 12.66 -12.34 1.40
C TYR A 140 12.25 -13.26 2.55
N SER A 141 13.21 -13.74 3.34
CA SER A 141 12.95 -14.68 4.45
C SER A 141 12.00 -14.11 5.50
N GLN A 142 11.91 -12.79 5.51
CA GLN A 142 11.24 -12.02 6.52
C GLN A 142 9.81 -11.62 6.09
N LEU A 143 9.44 -11.85 4.82
CA LEU A 143 8.04 -11.81 4.37
C LEU A 143 7.20 -12.84 5.17
N PRO A 144 5.98 -12.49 5.62
CA PRO A 144 5.09 -13.47 6.22
C PRO A 144 4.85 -14.66 5.26
N ASP A 145 4.75 -15.88 5.79
CA ASP A 145 4.72 -17.10 4.96
C ASP A 145 3.58 -17.12 3.92
N ILE A 146 2.46 -16.47 4.24
CA ILE A 146 1.35 -16.30 3.31
C ILE A 146 1.77 -15.55 2.03
N TYR A 147 2.72 -14.62 2.13
CA TYR A 147 3.21 -13.81 1.02
C TYR A 147 4.40 -14.43 0.30
N LYS A 148 5.19 -15.31 0.92
CA LYS A 148 6.34 -15.98 0.28
C LYS A 148 5.94 -16.79 -0.96
N SER A 149 4.70 -17.30 -1.00
CA SER A 149 4.19 -18.01 -2.17
C SER A 149 3.73 -17.08 -3.31
N MET A 150 3.51 -15.79 -3.01
CA MET A 150 2.94 -14.80 -3.93
C MET A 150 3.98 -13.80 -4.45
N VAL A 151 5.03 -13.55 -3.68
CA VAL A 151 6.10 -12.60 -3.99
C VAL A 151 7.32 -13.39 -4.44
N LYS A 152 7.87 -13.07 -5.62
CA LYS A 152 9.13 -13.65 -6.08
C LYS A 152 10.31 -12.82 -5.54
N ARG A 153 11.47 -13.44 -5.39
CA ARG A 153 12.69 -12.71 -4.99
C ARG A 153 13.06 -11.67 -6.03
N GLN A 154 12.83 -11.96 -7.31
CA GLN A 154 13.07 -11.00 -8.38
C GLN A 154 12.21 -9.72 -8.25
N ASP A 155 10.95 -9.84 -7.82
CA ASP A 155 10.08 -8.69 -7.59
C ASP A 155 10.59 -7.88 -6.38
N LEU A 156 11.01 -8.57 -5.32
CA LEU A 156 11.59 -7.94 -4.13
C LEU A 156 12.92 -7.23 -4.44
N LEU A 157 13.78 -7.83 -5.26
CA LEU A 157 15.01 -7.20 -5.73
C LEU A 157 14.71 -5.94 -6.53
N SER A 158 13.68 -5.97 -7.38
CA SER A 158 13.24 -4.78 -8.15
C SER A 158 12.78 -3.65 -7.23
N GLN A 159 12.13 -3.98 -6.11
CA GLN A 159 11.79 -3.00 -5.07
C GLN A 159 13.03 -2.46 -4.36
N MET A 160 14.01 -3.30 -4.04
CA MET A 160 15.28 -2.87 -3.42
C MET A 160 16.08 -1.95 -4.33
N ILE A 161 16.11 -2.24 -5.64
CA ILE A 161 16.72 -1.36 -6.65
C ILE A 161 16.01 -0.01 -6.67
N SER A 162 14.68 0.00 -6.68
CA SER A 162 13.89 1.24 -6.69
C SER A 162 14.10 2.08 -5.42
N GLU A 163 14.15 1.44 -4.25
CA GLU A 163 14.47 2.09 -2.98
C GLU A 163 15.88 2.71 -3.01
N GLU A 164 16.87 1.97 -3.52
CA GLU A 164 18.23 2.47 -3.64
C GLU A 164 18.33 3.68 -4.58
N LEU A 165 17.64 3.65 -5.72
CA LEU A 165 17.56 4.79 -6.64
C LEU A 165 16.98 6.03 -5.97
N LEU A 166 15.90 5.86 -5.20
CA LEU A 166 15.28 6.96 -4.45
C LEU A 166 16.22 7.51 -3.37
N LEU A 167 16.96 6.65 -2.66
CA LEU A 167 17.95 7.10 -1.67
C LEU A 167 19.10 7.88 -2.31
N GLN A 168 19.62 7.43 -3.45
CA GLN A 168 20.64 8.15 -4.21
C GLN A 168 20.13 9.48 -4.75
N ALA A 169 18.88 9.53 -5.21
CA ALA A 169 18.25 10.78 -5.63
C ALA A 169 18.08 11.74 -4.44
N ALA A 170 17.70 11.24 -3.27
CA ALA A 170 17.62 12.03 -2.04
C ALA A 170 18.98 12.60 -1.63
N ASP A 171 20.05 11.81 -1.75
CA ASP A 171 21.43 12.28 -1.52
C ASP A 171 21.85 13.37 -2.50
N ARG A 172 21.54 13.21 -3.79
CA ARG A 172 21.81 14.22 -4.83
C ARG A 172 21.11 15.54 -4.56
N GLU A 173 19.89 15.48 -4.03
CA GLU A 173 19.06 16.63 -3.65
C GLU A 173 19.42 17.23 -2.27
N GLY A 174 20.45 16.70 -1.61
CA GLY A 174 20.90 17.15 -0.30
C GLY A 174 19.90 16.89 0.82
N ILE A 175 19.02 15.88 0.67
CA ILE A 175 17.99 15.56 1.65
C ILE A 175 18.61 14.79 2.82
N THR A 176 18.47 15.34 4.01
CA THR A 176 18.91 14.70 5.25
C THR A 176 17.76 14.56 6.23
N VAL A 177 17.84 13.53 7.07
CA VAL A 177 16.97 13.30 8.23
C VAL A 177 17.88 13.25 9.45
N SER A 178 17.63 14.08 10.45
CA SER A 178 18.37 14.04 11.72
C SER A 178 17.83 12.94 12.63
N ASP A 179 18.62 12.54 13.62
CA ASP A 179 18.19 11.54 14.60
C ASP A 179 17.00 12.07 15.43
N ASP A 180 17.03 13.36 15.79
CA ASP A 180 15.91 14.02 16.48
C ASP A 180 14.61 13.96 15.66
N GLU A 181 14.70 14.15 14.34
CA GLU A 181 13.52 14.13 13.49
C GLU A 181 12.87 12.74 13.45
N VAL A 182 13.67 11.68 13.28
CA VAL A 182 13.13 10.32 13.28
C VAL A 182 12.64 9.91 14.67
N ASN A 183 13.33 10.30 15.74
CA ASN A 183 12.88 10.03 17.10
C ASN A 183 11.55 10.72 17.39
N ASN A 184 11.40 11.99 17.02
CA ASN A 184 10.12 12.71 17.15
C ASN A 184 9.02 12.05 16.31
N TYR A 185 9.34 11.57 15.11
CA TYR A 185 8.38 10.83 14.28
C TYR A 185 7.93 9.54 14.99
N LEU A 186 8.85 8.75 15.52
CA LEU A 186 8.57 7.53 16.27
C LEU A 186 7.76 7.80 17.54
N GLU A 187 8.10 8.84 18.30
CA GLU A 187 7.35 9.23 19.49
C GLU A 187 5.89 9.59 19.16
N ASN A 188 5.67 10.36 18.09
CA ASN A 188 4.33 10.70 17.62
C ASN A 188 3.57 9.46 17.14
N LEU A 189 4.26 8.55 16.46
CA LEU A 189 3.72 7.29 15.98
C LEU A 189 3.24 6.43 17.16
N PHE A 190 4.06 6.29 18.19
CA PHE A 190 3.76 5.56 19.42
C PHE A 190 2.67 6.23 20.25
N ALA A 191 2.67 7.56 20.36
CA ALA A 191 1.63 8.29 21.09
C ALA A 191 0.23 8.06 20.46
N LYS A 192 0.15 8.02 19.12
CA LYS A 192 -1.09 7.72 18.40
C LYS A 192 -1.55 6.28 18.55
N SER A 193 -0.62 5.36 18.83
CA SER A 193 -0.93 3.95 19.03
C SER A 193 -1.61 3.67 20.37
N GLY A 194 -1.66 4.63 21.30
CA GLY A 194 -2.34 4.49 22.60
C GLY A 194 -1.72 3.44 23.53
N LEU A 195 -0.48 3.00 23.25
CA LEU A 195 0.24 2.01 24.03
C LEU A 195 1.22 2.69 24.99
N SER A 196 1.41 2.07 26.15
CA SER A 196 2.42 2.50 27.10
C SER A 196 3.82 2.16 26.60
N GLU A 197 4.81 2.90 27.11
CA GLU A 197 6.22 2.65 26.80
C GLU A 197 6.65 1.20 27.07
N GLN A 198 6.13 0.60 28.15
CA GLN A 198 6.41 -0.79 28.49
C GLN A 198 5.82 -1.77 27.46
N GLU A 199 4.61 -1.51 26.96
CA GLU A 199 3.98 -2.34 25.92
C GLU A 199 4.70 -2.19 24.58
N ILE A 200 5.21 -0.99 24.28
CA ILE A 200 6.04 -0.76 23.09
C ILE A 200 7.32 -1.56 23.21
N ASN A 201 8.09 -1.39 24.29
CA ASN A 201 9.37 -2.08 24.47
C ASN A 201 9.18 -3.61 24.45
N ALA A 202 8.15 -4.14 25.11
CA ALA A 202 7.86 -5.58 25.08
C ALA A 202 7.59 -6.11 23.67
N ARG A 203 6.95 -5.31 22.80
CA ARG A 203 6.69 -5.67 21.40
C ARG A 203 7.95 -5.57 20.54
N LEU A 204 8.81 -4.58 20.78
CA LEU A 204 10.11 -4.48 20.11
C LEU A 204 10.98 -5.68 20.49
N ASP A 205 11.00 -6.05 21.78
CA ASP A 205 11.72 -7.22 22.30
C ASP A 205 11.19 -8.53 21.69
N GLU A 206 9.87 -8.69 21.62
CA GLU A 206 9.22 -9.84 20.95
C GLU A 206 9.58 -9.92 19.46
N ALA A 207 9.72 -8.77 18.80
CA ALA A 207 10.11 -8.65 17.41
C ALA A 207 11.64 -8.73 17.18
N GLY A 208 12.45 -8.83 18.25
CA GLY A 208 13.90 -8.98 18.14
C GLY A 208 14.67 -7.73 17.69
N ILE A 209 14.04 -6.55 17.78
CA ILE A 209 14.57 -5.28 17.27
C ILE A 209 14.77 -4.24 18.34
N THR A 210 15.81 -3.45 18.16
CA THR A 210 16.07 -2.30 19.01
C THR A 210 15.32 -1.06 18.51
N ARG A 211 15.18 -0.04 19.36
CA ARG A 211 14.65 1.26 18.93
C ARG A 211 15.56 1.91 17.90
N GLU A 212 16.85 1.67 18.01
CA GLU A 212 17.87 2.15 17.09
C GLU A 212 17.72 1.54 15.69
N ASP A 213 17.45 0.23 15.59
CA ASP A 213 17.16 -0.44 14.32
C ASP A 213 15.91 0.15 13.67
N LEU A 214 14.85 0.34 14.47
CA LEU A 214 13.60 0.96 14.03
C LEU A 214 13.84 2.40 13.54
N ALA A 215 14.61 3.18 14.29
CA ALA A 215 14.96 4.54 13.90
C ALA A 215 15.76 4.56 12.59
N LEU A 216 16.71 3.65 12.39
CA LEU A 216 17.47 3.57 11.14
C LEU A 216 16.57 3.28 9.92
N MET A 217 15.59 2.39 10.08
CA MET A 217 14.63 2.08 9.02
C MET A 217 13.72 3.27 8.69
N TYR A 218 13.12 3.89 9.71
CA TYR A 218 12.27 5.06 9.49
C TYR A 218 13.05 6.26 8.97
N LYS A 219 14.35 6.36 9.29
CA LYS A 219 15.23 7.40 8.74
C LYS A 219 15.32 7.31 7.21
N LYS A 220 15.47 6.09 6.65
CA LYS A 220 15.44 5.88 5.19
C LYS A 220 14.08 6.25 4.61
N GLN A 221 12.98 5.80 5.22
CA GLN A 221 11.62 6.10 4.75
C GLN A 221 11.30 7.60 4.77
N LEU A 222 11.67 8.30 5.85
CA LEU A 222 11.50 9.75 5.98
C LEU A 222 12.34 10.50 4.95
N LYS A 223 13.54 10.01 4.64
CA LYS A 223 14.40 10.61 3.61
C LYS A 223 13.76 10.51 2.23
N VAL A 224 13.22 9.34 1.88
CA VAL A 224 12.45 9.15 0.63
C VAL A 224 11.18 10.00 0.64
N ALA A 225 10.41 10.01 1.72
CA ALA A 225 9.20 10.82 1.83
C ALA A 225 9.48 12.33 1.68
N LYS A 226 10.58 12.83 2.27
CA LYS A 226 11.04 14.20 2.09
C LYS A 226 11.45 14.50 0.66
N LEU A 227 12.18 13.59 0.02
CA LEU A 227 12.53 13.72 -1.40
C LEU A 227 11.25 13.88 -2.21
N LEU A 228 10.33 12.92 -2.13
CA LEU A 228 9.09 12.91 -2.92
C LEU A 228 8.25 14.17 -2.66
N ASN A 229 8.09 14.58 -1.41
CA ASN A 229 7.37 15.81 -1.07
C ASN A 229 8.04 17.06 -1.66
N LYS A 230 9.37 17.12 -1.69
CA LYS A 230 10.11 18.26 -2.23
C LYS A 230 10.12 18.30 -3.76
N THR A 231 10.31 17.14 -4.42
CA THR A 231 10.61 17.08 -5.85
C THR A 231 9.45 16.62 -6.72
N VAL A 232 8.62 15.70 -6.21
CA VAL A 232 7.56 15.05 -6.99
C VAL A 232 6.19 15.65 -6.67
N PHE A 233 5.88 15.86 -5.38
CA PHE A 233 4.54 16.21 -4.94
C PHE A 233 4.32 17.71 -4.70
N ALA A 234 5.39 18.52 -4.62
CA ALA A 234 5.32 19.93 -4.25
C ALA A 234 4.43 20.78 -5.18
N SER A 235 4.34 20.40 -6.45
CA SER A 235 3.59 21.12 -7.50
C SER A 235 2.26 20.45 -7.86
N ILE A 236 1.92 19.33 -7.20
CA ILE A 236 0.68 18.61 -7.48
C ILE A 236 -0.47 19.35 -6.79
N GLU A 237 -1.41 19.81 -7.60
CA GLU A 237 -2.64 20.43 -7.15
C GLU A 237 -3.82 19.74 -7.81
N VAL A 238 -4.96 19.74 -7.12
CA VAL A 238 -6.25 19.30 -7.67
C VAL A 238 -7.12 20.53 -7.85
N THR A 239 -7.49 20.80 -9.09
CA THR A 239 -8.32 21.95 -9.46
C THR A 239 -9.80 21.65 -9.25
N GLU A 240 -10.62 22.69 -9.09
CA GLU A 240 -12.08 22.53 -9.01
C GLU A 240 -12.67 21.92 -10.28
N GLU A 241 -12.12 22.25 -11.45
CA GLU A 241 -12.53 21.67 -12.73
C GLU A 241 -12.34 20.14 -12.75
N GLU A 242 -11.23 19.65 -12.21
CA GLU A 242 -10.98 18.21 -12.13
C GLU A 242 -11.93 17.51 -11.16
N ILE A 243 -12.28 18.15 -10.05
CA ILE A 243 -13.25 17.63 -9.09
C ILE A 243 -14.64 17.54 -9.74
N GLU A 244 -15.08 18.61 -10.41
CA GLU A 244 -16.35 18.65 -11.12
C GLU A 244 -16.40 17.61 -12.25
N LYS A 245 -15.32 17.52 -13.04
CA LYS A 245 -15.20 16.53 -14.11
C LYS A 245 -15.27 15.10 -13.55
N PHE A 246 -14.49 14.79 -12.51
CA PHE A 246 -14.52 13.48 -11.88
C PHE A 246 -15.91 13.14 -11.36
N TYR A 247 -16.58 14.07 -10.68
CA TYR A 247 -17.94 13.87 -10.20
C TYR A 247 -18.91 13.58 -11.34
N ASN A 248 -18.87 14.38 -12.41
CA ASN A 248 -19.77 14.24 -13.55
C ASN A 248 -19.54 12.92 -14.31
N ASP A 249 -18.28 12.56 -14.57
CA ASP A 249 -17.91 11.30 -15.24
C ASP A 249 -18.35 10.06 -14.44
N ASN A 250 -18.47 10.19 -13.10
CA ASN A 250 -18.84 9.10 -12.20
C ASN A 250 -20.25 9.26 -11.60
N LYS A 251 -21.02 10.26 -12.06
CA LYS A 251 -22.28 10.66 -11.40
C LYS A 251 -23.30 9.54 -11.38
N GLU A 252 -23.50 8.89 -12.52
CA GLU A 252 -24.49 7.81 -12.67
C GLU A 252 -24.06 6.53 -11.95
N SER A 253 -22.77 6.21 -11.96
CA SER A 253 -22.25 4.92 -11.48
C SER A 253 -22.00 4.90 -9.96
N ALA A 254 -21.55 6.03 -9.39
CA ALA A 254 -21.08 6.12 -8.01
C ALA A 254 -21.92 7.06 -7.12
N TYR A 255 -22.58 8.07 -7.70
CA TYR A 255 -23.23 9.14 -6.94
C TYR A 255 -24.75 9.20 -7.14
N THR A 256 -25.34 8.26 -7.87
CA THR A 256 -26.79 8.20 -8.13
C THR A 256 -27.33 6.83 -7.72
N ALA A 257 -28.48 6.82 -7.06
CA ALA A 257 -29.20 5.61 -6.72
C ALA A 257 -29.55 4.84 -8.00
N LYS A 258 -29.22 3.55 -8.04
CA LYS A 258 -29.65 2.68 -9.14
C LYS A 258 -31.11 2.31 -8.97
N GLU A 259 -31.71 1.75 -10.02
CA GLU A 259 -33.10 1.29 -9.99
C GLU A 259 -33.34 0.36 -8.79
N GLY A 260 -34.36 0.68 -7.99
CA GLY A 260 -34.71 -0.08 -6.78
C GLY A 260 -33.85 0.21 -5.55
N GLN A 261 -32.91 1.16 -5.62
CA GLN A 261 -32.15 1.65 -4.47
C GLN A 261 -32.68 2.99 -3.97
N ILE A 262 -32.48 3.25 -2.68
CA ILE A 262 -32.65 4.56 -2.05
C ILE A 262 -31.41 4.91 -1.25
N ARG A 263 -31.23 6.19 -0.95
CA ARG A 263 -30.24 6.67 0.02
C ARG A 263 -30.97 7.13 1.28
N ALA A 264 -30.48 6.73 2.45
CA ALA A 264 -31.03 7.21 3.72
C ALA A 264 -29.96 7.35 4.80
N ARG A 265 -30.34 8.08 5.84
CA ARG A 265 -29.62 8.14 7.11
C ARG A 265 -30.56 7.87 8.27
N HIS A 266 -30.03 7.45 9.40
CA HIS A 266 -30.85 7.16 10.57
C HIS A 266 -30.21 7.55 11.91
N ILE A 267 -31.07 7.70 12.91
CA ILE A 267 -30.68 7.78 14.32
C ILE A 267 -31.34 6.62 15.04
N LEU A 268 -30.55 5.78 15.71
CA LEU A 268 -31.04 4.65 16.50
C LEU A 268 -31.00 5.03 17.98
N VAL A 269 -32.09 4.82 18.70
CA VAL A 269 -32.24 5.11 20.13
C VAL A 269 -32.98 3.98 20.85
N ASN A 270 -32.99 4.01 22.19
CA ASN A 270 -33.52 2.89 22.98
C ASN A 270 -35.04 2.95 23.15
N SER A 271 -35.66 4.13 23.04
CA SER A 271 -37.09 4.30 23.30
C SER A 271 -37.80 5.18 22.27
N SER A 272 -39.13 5.05 22.18
CA SER A 272 -39.96 5.87 21.27
C SER A 272 -39.89 7.35 21.66
N GLU A 273 -39.85 7.65 22.95
CA GLU A 273 -39.81 9.02 23.46
C GLU A 273 -38.53 9.75 23.05
N GLU A 274 -37.38 9.06 23.05
CA GLU A 274 -36.11 9.61 22.54
C GLU A 274 -36.21 9.91 21.03
N ALA A 275 -36.86 9.02 20.27
CA ALA A 275 -37.04 9.20 18.83
C ALA A 275 -37.99 10.38 18.51
N GLU A 276 -39.09 10.50 19.26
CA GLU A 276 -40.05 11.62 19.14
C GLU A 276 -39.40 12.97 19.48
N GLU A 277 -38.56 13.02 20.51
CA GLU A 277 -37.81 14.22 20.88
C GLU A 277 -36.86 14.64 19.75
N ILE A 278 -36.11 13.69 19.18
CA ILE A 278 -35.21 13.94 18.05
C ILE A 278 -35.99 14.44 16.83
N ILE A 279 -37.12 13.83 16.48
CA ILE A 279 -37.98 14.31 15.38
C ILE A 279 -38.44 15.75 15.62
N SER A 280 -38.79 16.10 16.87
CA SER A 280 -39.16 17.47 17.24
C SER A 280 -38.00 18.45 17.05
N GLU A 281 -36.79 18.09 17.50
CA GLU A 281 -35.58 18.92 17.31
C GLU A 281 -35.25 19.12 15.82
N LEU A 282 -35.34 18.06 15.02
CA LEU A 282 -35.14 18.11 13.57
C LEU A 282 -36.17 19.00 12.87
N LYS A 283 -37.45 18.89 13.25
CA LYS A 283 -38.52 19.77 12.75
C LYS A 283 -38.29 21.24 13.13
N ASN A 284 -37.53 21.51 14.20
CA ASN A 284 -37.14 22.85 14.64
C ASN A 284 -35.80 23.33 14.01
N GLY A 285 -35.22 22.58 13.08
CA GLY A 285 -34.02 22.97 12.32
C GLY A 285 -32.70 22.51 12.91
N ALA A 286 -32.70 21.54 13.83
CA ALA A 286 -31.47 20.89 14.26
C ALA A 286 -30.81 20.11 13.11
N ASP A 287 -29.47 20.02 13.13
CA ASP A 287 -28.74 19.22 12.14
C ASP A 287 -28.83 17.72 12.46
N PHE A 288 -29.24 16.93 11.48
CA PHE A 288 -29.43 15.49 11.65
C PHE A 288 -28.11 14.76 11.91
N ALA A 289 -27.03 15.13 11.21
CA ALA A 289 -25.76 14.43 11.33
C ALA A 289 -25.13 14.67 12.71
N GLU A 290 -25.24 15.89 13.25
CA GLU A 290 -24.79 16.20 14.61
C GLU A 290 -25.63 15.47 15.67
N LEU A 291 -26.97 15.45 15.53
CA LEU A 291 -27.83 14.67 16.43
C LEU A 291 -27.54 13.16 16.36
N ALA A 292 -27.23 12.64 15.17
CA ALA A 292 -26.83 11.25 15.00
C ALA A 292 -25.52 10.95 15.73
N LYS A 293 -24.49 11.80 15.59
CA LYS A 293 -23.21 11.63 16.31
C LYS A 293 -23.37 11.70 17.83
N GLU A 294 -24.29 12.54 18.32
CA GLU A 294 -24.50 12.75 19.75
C GLU A 294 -25.37 11.67 20.39
N ARG A 295 -26.50 11.32 19.76
CA ARG A 295 -27.58 10.56 20.39
C ARG A 295 -27.76 9.16 19.84
N SER A 296 -27.29 8.87 18.62
CA SER A 296 -27.47 7.54 18.03
C SER A 296 -26.60 6.50 18.75
N ILE A 297 -27.21 5.37 19.08
CA ILE A 297 -26.52 4.17 19.61
C ILE A 297 -26.07 3.21 18.50
N GLY A 298 -26.37 3.53 17.24
CA GLY A 298 -26.02 2.72 16.07
C GLY A 298 -24.58 2.92 15.58
N PRO A 299 -24.05 1.98 14.79
CA PRO A 299 -22.67 2.06 14.28
C PRO A 299 -22.44 3.23 13.30
N SER A 300 -23.48 3.67 12.60
CA SER A 300 -23.45 4.82 11.67
C SER A 300 -23.39 6.18 12.36
N ALA A 301 -23.55 6.24 13.69
CA ALA A 301 -23.55 7.47 14.48
C ALA A 301 -22.32 8.35 14.17
N VAL A 302 -21.13 7.75 14.10
CA VAL A 302 -19.86 8.46 13.85
C VAL A 302 -19.83 9.18 12.49
N ASN A 303 -20.62 8.72 11.53
CA ASN A 303 -20.73 9.28 10.18
C ASN A 303 -22.07 10.01 9.97
N GLY A 304 -22.66 10.56 11.04
CA GLY A 304 -23.90 11.33 10.92
C GLY A 304 -25.14 10.49 10.59
N GLY A 305 -25.08 9.16 10.81
CA GLY A 305 -26.18 8.25 10.56
C GLY A 305 -26.31 7.78 9.10
N GLU A 306 -25.42 8.18 8.19
CA GLU A 306 -25.44 7.80 6.78
C GLU A 306 -25.36 6.27 6.60
N LEU A 307 -26.24 5.72 5.75
CA LEU A 307 -26.27 4.30 5.40
C LEU A 307 -25.81 4.03 3.96
N GLY A 308 -25.61 5.08 3.15
CA GLY A 308 -25.35 4.96 1.73
C GLY A 308 -26.57 4.51 0.93
N PHE A 309 -26.32 3.96 -0.26
CA PHE A 309 -27.36 3.40 -1.12
C PHE A 309 -27.67 1.96 -0.71
N PHE A 310 -28.96 1.64 -0.57
CA PHE A 310 -29.41 0.27 -0.36
C PHE A 310 -30.70 -0.03 -1.12
N GLY A 311 -30.84 -1.27 -1.56
CA GLY A 311 -32.02 -1.83 -2.18
C GLY A 311 -32.84 -2.69 -1.21
N LYS A 312 -33.94 -3.23 -1.72
CA LYS A 312 -34.82 -4.12 -0.95
C LYS A 312 -34.11 -5.42 -0.54
N GLY A 313 -34.45 -5.91 0.65
CA GLY A 313 -33.87 -7.10 1.28
C GLY A 313 -32.53 -6.88 1.98
N GLN A 314 -31.98 -5.65 1.98
CA GLN A 314 -30.71 -5.35 2.65
C GLN A 314 -30.89 -4.82 4.09
N MET A 315 -32.09 -4.36 4.43
CA MET A 315 -32.43 -3.86 5.76
C MET A 315 -33.51 -4.74 6.40
N VAL A 316 -33.70 -4.62 7.72
CA VAL A 316 -34.82 -5.29 8.39
C VAL A 316 -36.15 -4.71 7.88
N LYS A 317 -37.17 -5.57 7.80
CA LYS A 317 -38.42 -5.27 7.09
C LYS A 317 -39.08 -3.96 7.54
N GLU A 318 -39.17 -3.74 8.84
CA GLU A 318 -39.84 -2.55 9.40
C GLU A 318 -39.10 -1.26 9.03
N PHE A 319 -37.75 -1.29 9.04
CA PHE A 319 -36.91 -0.17 8.62
C PHE A 319 -37.03 0.07 7.11
N GLU A 320 -36.96 -0.99 6.33
CA GLU A 320 -37.04 -0.92 4.87
C GLU A 320 -38.39 -0.37 4.41
N ASP A 321 -39.49 -0.95 4.88
CA ASP A 321 -40.84 -0.53 4.51
C ASP A 321 -41.04 0.98 4.80
N ALA A 322 -40.55 1.45 5.96
CA ALA A 322 -40.60 2.86 6.31
C ALA A 322 -39.70 3.72 5.42
N ALA A 323 -38.44 3.33 5.21
CA ALA A 323 -37.48 4.10 4.42
C ALA A 323 -37.90 4.27 2.95
N PHE A 324 -38.46 3.21 2.33
CA PHE A 324 -38.94 3.26 0.95
C PHE A 324 -40.28 3.98 0.80
N ALA A 325 -41.05 4.17 1.88
CA ALA A 325 -42.28 4.93 1.87
C ALA A 325 -42.07 6.46 1.94
N LEU A 326 -40.88 6.90 2.37
CA LEU A 326 -40.52 8.31 2.46
C LEU A 326 -40.24 8.92 1.08
N GLU A 327 -40.59 10.18 0.91
CA GLU A 327 -40.10 11.02 -0.18
C GLU A 327 -38.68 11.54 0.12
N PRO A 328 -37.85 11.87 -0.88
CA PRO A 328 -36.53 12.46 -0.65
C PRO A 328 -36.58 13.72 0.23
N GLY A 329 -35.80 13.72 1.31
CA GLY A 329 -35.75 14.77 2.33
C GLY A 329 -36.68 14.55 3.52
N GLU A 330 -37.67 13.65 3.41
CA GLU A 330 -38.65 13.39 4.45
C GLU A 330 -38.06 12.60 5.63
N ILE A 331 -38.55 12.90 6.83
CA ILE A 331 -38.20 12.24 8.08
C ILE A 331 -39.38 11.36 8.51
N SER A 332 -39.10 10.10 8.85
CA SER A 332 -40.12 9.16 9.34
C SER A 332 -40.66 9.53 10.71
N GLU A 333 -41.83 8.99 11.02
CA GLU A 333 -42.24 8.76 12.42
C GLU A 333 -41.31 7.72 13.09
N PRO A 334 -41.33 7.57 14.43
CA PRO A 334 -40.51 6.56 15.10
C PRO A 334 -40.79 5.14 14.58
N VAL A 335 -39.75 4.47 14.07
CA VAL A 335 -39.84 3.11 13.53
C VAL A 335 -39.23 2.12 14.51
N GLN A 336 -40.04 1.21 15.04
CA GLN A 336 -39.55 0.16 15.93
C GLN A 336 -39.00 -1.02 15.12
N THR A 337 -37.80 -1.47 15.47
CA THR A 337 -37.21 -2.73 14.98
C THR A 337 -36.71 -3.57 16.15
N GLN A 338 -36.16 -4.74 15.87
CA GLN A 338 -35.45 -5.55 16.87
C GLN A 338 -34.22 -4.86 17.48
N TYR A 339 -33.70 -3.79 16.86
CA TYR A 339 -32.50 -3.08 17.32
C TYR A 339 -32.82 -1.86 18.19
N GLY A 340 -34.09 -1.46 18.29
CA GLY A 340 -34.52 -0.26 19.00
C GLY A 340 -35.46 0.59 18.15
N TRP A 341 -35.42 1.89 18.36
CA TRP A 341 -36.25 2.88 17.67
C TRP A 341 -35.41 3.70 16.70
N HIS A 342 -35.89 3.84 15.48
CA HIS A 342 -35.20 4.55 14.41
C HIS A 342 -35.97 5.81 14.04
N VAL A 343 -35.22 6.90 13.87
CA VAL A 343 -35.63 8.08 13.10
C VAL A 343 -34.92 7.99 11.77
N ILE A 344 -35.67 7.88 10.67
CA ILE A 344 -35.11 7.66 9.33
C ILE A 344 -35.32 8.93 8.52
N GLN A 345 -34.30 9.36 7.77
CA GLN A 345 -34.47 10.38 6.74
C GLN A 345 -34.07 9.82 5.39
N ARG A 346 -34.97 9.88 4.41
CA ARG A 346 -34.60 9.60 3.02
C ARG A 346 -33.82 10.78 2.47
N LEU A 347 -32.70 10.50 1.82
CA LEU A 347 -31.84 11.50 1.18
C LEU A 347 -32.13 11.58 -0.32
N PRO A 348 -31.72 12.66 -1.00
CA PRO A 348 -31.78 12.73 -2.45
C PRO A 348 -31.11 11.53 -3.11
N ASP A 349 -31.71 11.06 -4.21
CA ASP A 349 -31.20 9.91 -4.96
C ASP A 349 -29.84 10.21 -5.61
N VAL A 350 -29.48 11.50 -5.76
CA VAL A 350 -28.15 11.95 -6.21
C VAL A 350 -27.40 12.56 -5.03
N VAL A 351 -26.18 12.08 -4.77
CA VAL A 351 -25.27 12.68 -3.79
C VAL A 351 -24.77 14.03 -4.33
N PRO A 352 -25.03 15.16 -3.64
CA PRO A 352 -24.50 16.46 -4.05
C PRO A 352 -22.97 16.47 -4.09
N LEU A 353 -22.39 17.19 -5.06
CA LEU A 353 -20.94 17.33 -5.17
C LEU A 353 -20.31 17.83 -3.87
N ASP A 354 -20.92 18.82 -3.21
CA ASP A 354 -20.37 19.40 -1.98
C ASP A 354 -20.21 18.37 -0.84
N ASP A 355 -21.06 17.34 -0.78
CA ASP A 355 -20.97 16.28 0.22
C ASP A 355 -19.76 15.37 0.00
N VAL A 356 -19.30 15.24 -1.26
CA VAL A 356 -18.21 14.33 -1.66
C VAL A 356 -16.97 15.06 -2.20
N ARG A 357 -16.99 16.40 -2.26
CA ARG A 357 -15.95 17.24 -2.86
C ARG A 357 -14.57 16.94 -2.30
N GLU A 358 -14.47 16.91 -0.97
CA GLU A 358 -13.19 16.65 -0.29
C GLU A 358 -12.71 15.20 -0.49
N GLN A 359 -13.63 14.23 -0.55
CA GLN A 359 -13.28 12.83 -0.83
C GLN A 359 -12.76 12.67 -2.26
N ILE A 360 -13.42 13.29 -3.24
CA ILE A 360 -12.98 13.32 -4.63
C ILE A 360 -11.62 14.00 -4.74
N LYS A 361 -11.44 15.14 -4.08
CA LYS A 361 -10.16 15.85 -4.06
C LYS A 361 -9.03 14.98 -3.50
N GLN A 362 -9.25 14.28 -2.40
CA GLN A 362 -8.27 13.36 -1.82
C GLN A 362 -7.96 12.17 -2.74
N ALA A 363 -8.99 11.60 -3.38
CA ALA A 363 -8.82 10.51 -4.34
C ALA A 363 -7.99 10.95 -5.57
N LEU A 364 -8.33 12.11 -6.15
CA LEU A 364 -7.59 12.71 -7.26
C LEU A 364 -6.16 13.06 -6.86
N MET A 365 -5.95 13.61 -5.66
CA MET A 365 -4.61 13.93 -5.15
C MET A 365 -3.77 12.66 -5.04
N ALA A 366 -4.31 11.59 -4.45
CA ALA A 366 -3.64 10.31 -4.34
C ALA A 366 -3.33 9.69 -5.71
N GLN A 367 -4.27 9.76 -6.66
CA GLN A 367 -4.07 9.30 -8.03
C GLN A 367 -2.92 10.06 -8.72
N LYS A 368 -2.92 11.40 -8.65
CA LYS A 368 -1.86 12.21 -9.25
C LYS A 368 -0.50 11.97 -8.60
N GLN A 369 -0.45 11.83 -7.27
CA GLN A 369 0.78 11.49 -6.54
C GLN A 369 1.31 10.13 -6.97
N GLN A 370 0.44 9.13 -7.13
CA GLN A 370 0.83 7.81 -7.63
C GLN A 370 1.41 7.89 -9.04
N GLU A 371 0.73 8.54 -9.97
CA GLU A 371 1.20 8.71 -11.35
C GLU A 371 2.54 9.46 -11.41
N ALA A 372 2.68 10.55 -10.64
CA ALA A 372 3.92 11.31 -10.57
C ALA A 372 5.08 10.49 -9.96
N PHE A 373 4.80 9.68 -8.94
CA PHE A 373 5.77 8.76 -8.35
C PHE A 373 6.24 7.70 -9.36
N ASP A 374 5.31 7.08 -10.08
CA ASP A 374 5.61 6.06 -11.09
C ASP A 374 6.46 6.63 -12.22
N ASN A 375 6.10 7.82 -12.73
CA ASN A 375 6.88 8.54 -13.73
C ASN A 375 8.29 8.88 -13.23
N TYR A 376 8.41 9.31 -11.98
CA TYR A 376 9.70 9.62 -11.37
C TYR A 376 10.58 8.37 -11.22
N LEU A 377 10.02 7.22 -10.83
CA LEU A 377 10.75 5.96 -10.80
C LEU A 377 11.20 5.51 -12.19
N VAL A 378 10.36 5.68 -13.22
CA VAL A 378 10.74 5.38 -14.61
C VAL A 378 11.93 6.25 -15.03
N GLN A 379 11.90 7.54 -14.73
CA GLN A 379 13.01 8.45 -15.00
C GLN A 379 14.30 8.01 -14.29
N LEU A 380 14.23 7.73 -12.99
CA LEU A 380 15.40 7.28 -12.23
C LEU A 380 15.99 5.98 -12.79
N ASN A 381 15.14 5.03 -13.21
CA ASN A 381 15.59 3.78 -13.83
C ASN A 381 16.29 4.02 -15.18
N GLN A 382 15.79 4.94 -16.01
CA GLN A 382 16.39 5.27 -17.31
C GLN A 382 17.74 5.97 -17.19
N GLU A 383 17.92 6.81 -16.16
CA GLU A 383 19.17 7.53 -15.90
C GLU A 383 20.23 6.67 -15.19
N ALA A 384 19.82 5.57 -14.55
CA ALA A 384 20.69 4.76 -13.74
C ALA A 384 21.40 3.65 -14.53
N LYS A 385 22.63 3.34 -14.10
CA LYS A 385 23.34 2.14 -14.51
C LYS A 385 22.97 0.98 -13.59
N ILE A 386 22.01 0.16 -14.01
CA ILE A 386 21.53 -1.00 -13.27
C ILE A 386 22.06 -2.27 -13.93
N VAL A 387 22.64 -3.16 -13.12
CA VAL A 387 23.07 -4.50 -13.56
C VAL A 387 22.45 -5.52 -12.62
N VAL A 388 21.49 -6.30 -13.09
CA VAL A 388 20.87 -7.37 -12.31
C VAL A 388 21.62 -8.67 -12.58
N LEU A 389 22.13 -9.30 -11.53
CA LEU A 389 22.86 -10.56 -11.58
C LEU A 389 22.05 -11.74 -11.04
N TYR A 390 21.10 -11.46 -10.15
CA TYR A 390 20.18 -12.45 -9.61
C TYR A 390 19.22 -12.95 -10.69
N LYS A 391 19.02 -14.28 -10.73
CA LYS A 391 18.01 -14.95 -11.54
C LYS A 391 17.25 -15.91 -10.64
N GLU A 392 15.92 -15.88 -10.72
CA GLU A 392 15.08 -16.77 -9.90
C GLU A 392 15.36 -18.23 -10.28
N PRO A 393 15.59 -19.12 -9.31
CA PRO A 393 15.75 -20.54 -9.61
C PRO A 393 14.50 -21.08 -10.31
N SER A 394 14.70 -21.90 -11.34
CA SER A 394 13.59 -22.60 -11.97
C SER A 394 13.03 -23.67 -11.01
N GLN A 395 11.78 -24.13 -11.21
CA GLN A 395 11.22 -25.17 -10.34
C GLN A 395 12.11 -26.43 -10.35
N PRO A 396 12.37 -27.07 -9.20
CA PRO A 396 13.14 -28.32 -9.17
C PRO A 396 12.55 -29.35 -10.12
N GLY A 397 13.42 -29.96 -10.92
CA GLY A 397 13.06 -30.95 -11.92
C GLY A 397 12.40 -30.41 -13.19
N LYS A 398 12.25 -29.09 -13.36
CA LYS A 398 11.72 -28.46 -14.58
C LYS A 398 12.38 -29.00 -15.85
N TYR A 399 13.71 -29.17 -15.81
CA TYR A 399 14.49 -29.59 -16.96
C TYR A 399 14.63 -31.10 -17.11
N ASN A 400 14.26 -31.88 -16.08
CA ASN A 400 14.53 -33.33 -16.02
C ASN A 400 13.90 -34.10 -17.19
N GLU A 401 12.68 -33.75 -17.58
CA GLU A 401 12.01 -34.40 -18.72
C GLU A 401 12.71 -34.08 -20.04
N CYS A 402 13.18 -32.84 -20.22
CA CYS A 402 13.85 -32.43 -21.44
C CYS A 402 15.24 -33.05 -21.56
N ILE A 403 16.08 -32.92 -20.52
CA ILE A 403 17.45 -33.44 -20.52
C ILE A 403 17.51 -34.97 -20.66
N ALA A 404 16.49 -35.68 -20.16
CA ALA A 404 16.38 -37.12 -20.30
C ALA A 404 16.26 -37.58 -21.77
N LYS A 405 15.68 -36.75 -22.67
CA LYS A 405 15.61 -37.03 -24.12
C LYS A 405 17.01 -37.12 -24.76
N TYR A 406 18.00 -36.50 -24.12
CA TYR A 406 19.38 -36.40 -24.59
C TYR A 406 20.35 -37.22 -23.71
N ASN A 407 19.84 -38.11 -22.85
CA ASN A 407 20.63 -38.92 -21.92
C ASN A 407 21.52 -38.10 -20.96
N VAL A 408 21.15 -36.85 -20.68
CA VAL A 408 21.82 -36.01 -19.69
C VAL A 408 21.20 -36.28 -18.33
N THR A 409 22.03 -36.52 -17.30
CA THR A 409 21.52 -36.84 -15.96
C THR A 409 21.28 -35.57 -15.14
N PRO A 410 20.34 -35.58 -14.17
CA PRO A 410 20.04 -34.39 -13.36
C PRO A 410 21.23 -33.82 -12.59
N GLU A 411 22.23 -34.64 -12.23
CA GLU A 411 23.45 -34.18 -11.55
C GLU A 411 24.42 -33.37 -12.44
N THR A 412 24.07 -33.17 -13.71
CA THR A 412 24.92 -32.47 -14.68
C THR A 412 24.81 -30.96 -14.50
N VAL A 413 25.97 -30.31 -14.37
CA VAL A 413 26.07 -28.85 -14.43
C VAL A 413 26.18 -28.42 -15.89
N ILE A 414 25.25 -27.58 -16.33
CA ILE A 414 25.31 -26.95 -17.65
C ILE A 414 26.24 -25.75 -17.56
N PHE A 415 27.25 -25.68 -18.41
CA PHE A 415 28.14 -24.52 -18.51
C PHE A 415 27.92 -23.86 -19.88
N TYR A 416 27.03 -22.87 -19.92
CA TYR A 416 26.78 -22.12 -21.14
C TYR A 416 27.74 -20.94 -21.27
N HIS A 417 28.36 -20.80 -22.43
CA HIS A 417 29.23 -19.68 -22.71
C HIS A 417 29.36 -19.36 -24.20
N ALA A 418 29.85 -18.17 -24.51
CA ALA A 418 30.27 -17.79 -25.87
C ALA A 418 31.79 -17.96 -26.04
N ASP A 419 32.26 -18.40 -27.22
CA ASP A 419 33.70 -18.62 -27.47
C ASP A 419 34.53 -17.32 -27.42
N TRP A 420 33.90 -16.18 -27.71
CA TRP A 420 34.53 -14.86 -27.66
C TRP A 420 34.60 -14.27 -26.24
N CYS A 421 33.90 -14.84 -25.26
CA CYS A 421 33.80 -14.31 -23.89
C CYS A 421 35.11 -14.53 -23.10
N PRO A 422 35.83 -13.46 -22.67
CA PRO A 422 37.10 -13.58 -21.94
C PRO A 422 36.96 -14.25 -20.57
N HIS A 423 35.87 -13.96 -19.86
CA HIS A 423 35.55 -14.55 -18.56
C HIS A 423 35.32 -16.07 -18.68
N CYS A 424 34.68 -16.49 -19.76
CA CYS A 424 34.41 -17.88 -20.07
C CYS A 424 35.70 -18.67 -20.33
N LYS A 425 36.69 -18.05 -20.99
CA LYS A 425 38.03 -18.64 -21.17
C LYS A 425 38.75 -18.91 -19.85
N LYS A 426 38.52 -18.10 -18.80
CA LYS A 426 39.07 -18.34 -17.47
C LYS A 426 38.37 -19.50 -16.74
N MET A 427 37.07 -19.69 -16.99
CA MET A 427 36.30 -20.77 -16.38
C MET A 427 36.60 -22.14 -16.99
N LYS A 428 36.94 -22.24 -18.29
CA LYS A 428 37.20 -23.52 -18.97
C LYS A 428 38.22 -24.43 -18.26
N PRO A 429 39.42 -23.96 -17.84
CA PRO A 429 40.37 -24.81 -17.11
C PRO A 429 39.84 -25.32 -15.77
N ILE A 430 39.00 -24.53 -15.08
CA ILE A 430 38.40 -24.91 -13.81
C ILE A 430 37.36 -26.01 -14.04
N VAL A 431 36.49 -25.85 -15.03
CA VAL A 431 35.50 -26.87 -15.43
C VAL A 431 36.18 -28.19 -15.80
N GLN A 432 37.22 -28.13 -16.64
CA GLN A 432 38.02 -29.31 -17.03
C GLN A 432 38.63 -30.04 -15.83
N LYS A 433 39.15 -29.28 -14.87
CA LYS A 433 39.73 -29.85 -13.65
C LYS A 433 38.67 -30.61 -12.85
N LEU A 434 37.49 -30.01 -12.66
CA LEU A 434 36.39 -30.64 -11.93
C LEU A 434 35.83 -31.86 -12.67
N GLU A 435 35.73 -31.83 -14.00
CA GLU A 435 35.40 -33.02 -14.80
C GLU A 435 36.39 -34.16 -14.54
N GLY A 436 37.70 -33.85 -14.50
CA GLY A 436 38.75 -34.81 -14.17
C GLY A 436 38.65 -35.40 -12.75
N GLU A 437 37.96 -34.72 -11.85
CA GLU A 437 37.67 -35.15 -10.47
C GLU A 437 36.32 -35.89 -10.36
N GLY A 438 35.61 -36.09 -11.47
CA GLY A 438 34.39 -36.91 -11.54
C GLY A 438 33.07 -36.13 -11.49
N TYR A 439 33.10 -34.80 -11.58
CA TYR A 439 31.88 -33.99 -11.74
C TYR A 439 31.36 -34.06 -13.19
N LYS A 440 30.05 -33.99 -13.37
CA LYS A 440 29.40 -34.04 -14.69
C LYS A 440 29.13 -32.62 -15.20
N PHE A 441 29.68 -32.29 -16.37
CA PHE A 441 29.41 -31.02 -17.04
C PHE A 441 28.85 -31.23 -18.45
N LEU A 442 27.95 -30.33 -18.87
CA LEU A 442 27.52 -30.15 -20.25
C LEU A 442 27.82 -28.72 -20.67
N TRP A 443 28.93 -28.53 -21.37
CA TRP A 443 29.35 -27.23 -21.91
C TRP A 443 29.04 -27.04 -23.40
N SER A 444 28.58 -25.84 -23.77
CA SER A 444 28.48 -25.42 -25.17
C SER A 444 29.74 -24.68 -25.60
N GLU A 445 30.39 -25.19 -26.64
CA GLU A 445 31.35 -24.41 -27.43
C GLU A 445 30.69 -24.07 -28.76
N THR A 446 30.99 -22.91 -29.35
CA THR A 446 30.36 -22.52 -30.63
C THR A 446 30.81 -23.46 -31.77
N SER A 447 31.86 -24.25 -31.53
CA SER A 447 32.38 -25.33 -32.37
C SER A 447 31.73 -26.71 -32.13
N LYS A 448 30.94 -26.91 -31.07
CA LYS A 448 30.24 -28.17 -30.73
C LYS A 448 28.73 -27.96 -30.78
N GLN A 449 28.17 -28.20 -31.97
CA GLN A 449 26.75 -27.96 -32.27
C GLN A 449 25.80 -28.78 -31.37
N GLU A 450 26.14 -30.05 -31.09
CA GLU A 450 25.27 -30.98 -30.36
C GLU A 450 24.92 -30.52 -28.94
N ASN A 451 25.90 -30.17 -28.11
CA ASN A 451 25.63 -29.65 -26.76
C ASN A 451 24.91 -28.29 -26.80
N THR A 452 25.23 -27.47 -27.80
CA THR A 452 24.58 -26.17 -27.99
C THR A 452 23.09 -26.34 -28.30
N ASP A 453 22.73 -27.37 -29.08
CA ASP A 453 21.34 -27.67 -29.43
C ASP A 453 20.56 -28.18 -28.20
N ILE A 454 21.15 -29.05 -27.37
CA ILE A 454 20.53 -29.50 -26.10
C ILE A 454 20.27 -28.31 -25.18
N ILE A 455 21.25 -27.41 -25.03
CA ILE A 455 21.12 -26.25 -24.15
C ILE A 455 20.05 -25.28 -24.67
N LYS A 456 20.01 -25.04 -25.98
CA LYS A 456 18.97 -24.22 -26.59
C LYS A 456 17.57 -24.85 -26.54
N ASP A 457 17.46 -26.17 -26.60
CA ASP A 457 16.15 -26.85 -26.51
C ASP A 457 15.63 -26.83 -25.07
N CYS A 458 16.47 -27.23 -24.11
CA CYS A 458 16.03 -27.44 -22.73
C CYS A 458 16.12 -26.20 -21.83
N PHE A 459 16.99 -25.23 -22.14
CA PHE A 459 17.33 -24.13 -21.24
C PHE A 459 17.18 -22.74 -21.88
N ALA A 460 16.41 -22.62 -22.98
CA ALA A 460 16.18 -21.35 -23.68
C ALA A 460 15.67 -20.21 -22.79
N ASP A 461 15.02 -20.53 -21.67
CA ASP A 461 14.41 -19.58 -20.75
C ASP A 461 15.38 -18.96 -19.74
N VAL A 462 16.57 -19.54 -19.59
CA VAL A 462 17.59 -19.11 -18.61
C VAL A 462 18.93 -18.75 -19.24
N VAL A 463 19.13 -19.08 -20.52
CA VAL A 463 20.39 -18.89 -21.22
C VAL A 463 20.42 -17.54 -21.94
N GLU A 464 21.28 -16.62 -21.49
CA GLU A 464 21.48 -15.30 -22.12
C GLU A 464 22.84 -15.20 -22.83
N SER A 465 22.89 -14.52 -23.97
CA SER A 465 24.06 -14.56 -24.84
C SER A 465 25.15 -13.56 -24.41
N GLY A 466 26.15 -14.02 -23.64
CA GLY A 466 27.46 -13.34 -23.60
C GLY A 466 28.38 -13.53 -22.40
N VAL A 467 27.92 -14.14 -21.31
CA VAL A 467 28.69 -14.32 -20.05
C VAL A 467 28.69 -15.79 -19.62
N PRO A 468 29.61 -16.24 -18.74
CA PRO A 468 29.59 -17.62 -18.28
C PRO A 468 28.38 -17.86 -17.38
N GLU A 469 27.63 -18.91 -17.67
CA GLU A 469 26.43 -19.30 -16.93
C GLU A 469 26.54 -20.76 -16.51
N PHE A 470 26.25 -21.04 -15.24
CA PHE A 470 26.24 -22.37 -14.65
C PHE A 470 24.84 -22.71 -14.18
N ILE A 471 24.21 -23.72 -14.79
CA ILE A 471 22.85 -24.16 -14.45
C ILE A 471 22.93 -25.56 -13.86
N CYS A 472 22.29 -25.77 -12.72
CA CYS A 472 22.05 -27.12 -12.23
C CYS A 472 20.79 -27.69 -12.85
N ALA A 473 20.91 -28.78 -13.61
CA ALA A 473 19.77 -29.36 -14.30
C ALA A 473 18.69 -29.90 -13.34
N ASN A 474 19.09 -30.45 -12.18
CA ASN A 474 18.16 -30.97 -11.17
C ASN A 474 17.41 -29.88 -10.40
N SER A 475 18.13 -28.92 -9.81
CA SER A 475 17.53 -27.89 -8.95
C SER A 475 17.00 -26.69 -9.72
N GLY A 476 17.47 -26.47 -10.95
CA GLY A 476 17.19 -25.24 -11.68
C GLY A 476 17.96 -24.01 -11.17
N GLU A 477 18.92 -24.19 -10.25
CA GLU A 477 19.80 -23.13 -9.74
C GLU A 477 20.67 -22.59 -10.89
N LEU A 478 20.73 -21.27 -11.03
CA LEU A 478 21.56 -20.58 -12.03
C LEU A 478 22.58 -19.67 -11.32
N LYS A 479 23.84 -19.75 -11.73
CA LYS A 479 24.90 -18.79 -11.37
C LYS A 479 25.44 -18.13 -12.62
N VAL A 480 25.53 -16.81 -12.61
CA VAL A 480 26.02 -15.98 -13.71
C VAL A 480 27.35 -15.35 -13.30
N GLY A 481 28.36 -15.43 -14.17
CA GLY A 481 29.67 -14.79 -13.96
C GLY A 481 30.81 -15.77 -13.61
N GLU A 482 31.99 -15.21 -13.35
CA GLU A 482 33.15 -15.99 -12.92
C GLU A 482 32.95 -16.56 -11.51
N MET A 483 33.42 -17.77 -11.28
CA MET A 483 33.43 -18.42 -9.97
C MET A 483 34.85 -18.85 -9.63
N THR A 484 35.21 -18.85 -8.34
CA THR A 484 36.41 -19.54 -7.91
C THR A 484 36.24 -21.05 -8.11
N GLU A 485 37.36 -21.80 -8.17
CA GLU A 485 37.29 -23.26 -8.24
C GLU A 485 36.48 -23.86 -7.08
N GLU A 486 36.66 -23.32 -5.88
CA GLU A 486 35.94 -23.76 -4.69
C GLU A 486 34.44 -23.48 -4.79
N ALA A 487 34.04 -22.28 -5.23
CA ALA A 487 32.63 -21.95 -5.42
C ALA A 487 31.97 -22.82 -6.50
N LEU A 488 32.67 -23.10 -7.61
CA LEU A 488 32.15 -23.95 -8.68
C LEU A 488 32.03 -25.42 -8.22
N ARG A 489 32.97 -25.89 -7.41
CA ARG A 489 32.92 -27.21 -6.76
C ARG A 489 31.70 -27.33 -5.85
N GLU A 490 31.50 -26.36 -4.97
CA GLU A 490 30.34 -26.34 -4.07
C GLU A 490 29.01 -26.31 -4.84
N PHE A 491 28.95 -25.54 -5.94
CA PHE A 491 27.78 -25.54 -6.83
C PHE A 491 27.54 -26.91 -7.46
N ALA A 492 28.59 -27.56 -7.97
CA ALA A 492 28.50 -28.88 -8.58
C ALA A 492 28.13 -29.97 -7.55
N ASP A 493 28.62 -29.88 -6.31
CA ASP A 493 28.23 -30.77 -5.22
C ASP A 493 26.75 -30.63 -4.86
N ARG A 494 26.24 -29.39 -4.75
CA ARG A 494 24.80 -29.14 -4.58
C ARG A 494 23.99 -29.74 -5.72
N CYS A 495 24.45 -29.56 -6.96
CA CYS A 495 23.74 -30.08 -8.12
C CYS A 495 23.66 -31.61 -8.14
N ALA A 496 24.74 -32.26 -7.73
CA ALA A 496 24.80 -33.71 -7.58
C ALA A 496 24.07 -34.25 -6.34
N GLY A 497 23.42 -33.40 -5.54
CA GLY A 497 22.73 -33.80 -4.32
C GLY A 497 23.68 -34.22 -3.18
N LYS A 498 24.93 -33.77 -3.20
CA LYS A 498 25.98 -34.13 -2.22
C LYS A 498 26.03 -33.19 -0.99
N GLN A 499 24.92 -32.57 -0.59
CA GLN A 499 24.95 -31.70 0.59
C GLN A 499 24.98 -32.49 1.91
N ASN A 500 26.14 -32.39 2.59
CA ASN A 500 26.48 -32.69 3.99
C ASN A 500 26.01 -34.05 4.56
N GLN A 501 26.88 -35.07 4.41
CA GLN A 501 27.17 -36.01 5.52
C GLN A 501 28.11 -35.35 6.52
#